data_AF-A0AA39J171-F1
#
_entry.id   AF-A0AA39J171-F1
#
_cell.length_a   1.000
_cell.length_b   1.000
_cell.length_c   1.000
_cell.angle_alpha   90.00
_cell.angle_beta   90.00
_cell.angle_gamma   90.00
#
_symmetry.space_group_name_H-M   'P 1'
#
loop_
_entity.id
_entity.type
_entity.pdbx_description
1 polymer ?
#
loop_
_entity_poly.entity_id
_entity_poly.type
_entity_poly.pdbx_seq_one_letter_code
_entity_poly.pdbx_strand_id
1 'polypeptide(L)'
;MLVVTVFDEDNLKHVEAAIYDAKIPSITPQRQDTRTLRILVPKPTLDAKSSVVTGAGKKAEDARVQCRKLHQASVKKGKYEKRSVEVEVFQDLIDKHIADIDKIVADMKKMLGLSQ
;
A
#
# COMPACT_ATOMS: atom_id res chain seq x y z
N MET A 1 5.00 -8.99 17.56
CA MET A 1 6.15 -8.22 18.07
C MET A 1 7.13 -8.05 16.91
N LEU A 2 7.64 -6.83 16.69
CA LEU A 2 8.56 -6.54 15.60
C LEU A 2 9.95 -6.25 16.18
N VAL A 3 10.98 -6.86 15.60
CA VAL A 3 12.39 -6.65 15.98
C VAL A 3 13.14 -6.23 14.74
N VAL A 4 13.91 -5.14 14.86
CA VAL A 4 14.77 -4.62 13.79
C VAL A 4 16.22 -4.84 14.23
N THR A 5 16.97 -5.61 13.43
CA THR A 5 18.39 -5.86 13.67
C THR A 5 19.21 -5.07 12.65
N VAL A 6 20.10 -4.20 13.14
CA VAL A 6 20.98 -3.43 12.26
C VAL A 6 22.30 -4.16 12.00
N PHE A 7 22.79 -4.05 10.77
CA PHE A 7 24.07 -4.61 10.38
C PHE A 7 25.24 -3.88 11.04
N ASP A 8 25.20 -2.55 11.18
CA ASP A 8 26.24 -1.79 11.88
C ASP A 8 25.66 -1.09 13.12
N GLU A 9 26.41 -1.13 14.23
CA GLU A 9 25.99 -0.53 15.50
C GLU A 9 25.85 0.99 15.42
N ASP A 10 26.69 1.64 14.62
CA ASP A 10 26.67 3.09 14.38
C ASP A 10 25.37 3.54 13.68
N ASN A 11 24.74 2.64 12.92
CA ASN A 11 23.49 2.91 12.23
C ASN A 11 22.26 2.80 13.14
N LEU A 12 22.39 2.23 14.36
CA LEU A 12 21.23 2.02 15.22
C LEU A 12 20.53 3.33 15.60
N LYS A 13 21.30 4.38 15.91
CA LYS A 13 20.75 5.71 16.23
C LYS A 13 20.03 6.33 15.03
N HIS A 14 20.58 6.17 13.84
CA HIS A 14 19.98 6.67 12.59
C HIS A 14 18.66 5.96 12.28
N VAL A 15 18.62 4.64 12.49
CA VAL A 15 17.41 3.84 12.30
C VAL A 15 16.35 4.19 13.34
N GLU A 16 16.73 4.36 14.61
CA GLU A 16 15.82 4.80 15.67
C GLU A 16 15.19 6.17 15.35
N ALA A 17 16.02 7.15 14.97
CA ALA A 17 15.55 8.47 14.55
C ALA A 17 14.61 8.40 13.33
N ALA A 18 14.94 7.60 12.33
CA ALA A 18 14.09 7.43 11.14
C ALA A 18 12.72 6.81 11.47
N ILE A 19 12.65 5.90 12.44
CA ILE A 19 11.38 5.32 12.90
C ILE A 19 10.53 6.37 13.62
N TYR A 20 11.15 7.24 14.41
CA TYR A 20 10.46 8.39 15.03
C TYR A 20 9.96 9.38 13.97
N ASP A 21 10.80 9.72 12.98
CA ASP A 21 10.47 10.66 11.91
C ASP A 21 9.38 10.14 10.97
N ALA A 22 9.24 8.81 10.83
CA ALA A 22 8.17 8.19 10.07
C ALA A 22 6.76 8.45 10.64
N LYS A 23 6.67 9.03 11.86
CA LYS A 23 5.41 9.42 12.53
C LYS A 23 4.36 8.30 12.53
N ILE A 24 4.83 7.06 12.69
CA ILE A 24 3.93 5.90 12.70
C ILE A 24 3.12 5.96 14.01
N PRO A 25 1.78 5.94 13.95
CA PRO A 25 0.96 6.10 15.14
C PRO A 25 1.29 5.07 16.21
N SER A 26 1.50 5.54 17.43
CA SER A 26 1.67 4.71 18.63
C SER A 26 2.87 3.73 18.58
N ILE A 27 3.89 4.01 17.75
CA ILE A 27 5.14 3.25 17.72
C ILE A 27 6.23 4.01 18.46
N THR A 28 6.82 3.37 19.47
CA THR A 28 8.05 3.83 20.12
C THR A 28 9.09 2.72 20.03
N PRO A 29 10.19 2.92 19.27
CA PRO A 29 11.29 1.97 19.26
C PRO A 29 11.95 1.91 20.65
N GLN A 30 12.24 0.71 21.13
CA GLN A 30 12.97 0.47 22.37
C GLN A 30 14.25 -0.26 22.06
N ARG A 31 15.39 0.28 22.48
CA ARG A 31 16.67 -0.43 22.34
C ARG A 31 16.67 -1.67 23.22
N GLN A 32 16.93 -2.83 22.63
CA GLN A 32 17.02 -4.10 23.35
C GLN A 32 18.49 -4.46 23.60
N ASP A 33 19.32 -4.44 22.55
CA ASP A 33 20.76 -4.71 22.61
C ASP A 33 21.56 -3.67 21.79
N THR A 34 22.87 -3.91 21.60
CA THR A 34 23.74 -3.01 20.82
C THR A 34 23.32 -2.89 19.35
N ARG A 35 22.65 -3.91 18.80
CA ARG A 35 22.24 -4.02 17.38
C ARG A 35 20.75 -4.21 17.16
N THR A 36 19.93 -4.23 18.20
CA THR A 36 18.51 -4.61 18.10
C THR A 36 17.60 -3.52 18.64
N LEU A 37 16.59 -3.16 17.84
CA LEU A 37 15.47 -2.30 18.24
C LEU A 37 14.21 -3.16 18.33
N ARG A 38 13.57 -3.12 19.48
CA ARG A 38 12.27 -3.74 19.74
C ARG A 38 11.17 -2.72 19.51
N ILE A 39 10.19 -3.10 18.67
CA ILE A 39 9.03 -2.27 18.38
C ILE A 39 7.78 -2.95 18.94
N LEU A 40 7.16 -2.27 19.89
CA LEU A 40 5.83 -2.63 20.38
C LEU A 40 4.81 -2.11 19.36
N VAL A 41 4.05 -3.03 18.76
CA VAL A 41 2.98 -2.68 17.83
C VAL A 41 1.66 -2.78 18.60
N PRO A 42 1.12 -1.67 19.13
CA PRO A 42 -0.18 -1.69 19.78
C PRO A 42 -1.29 -1.94 18.77
N LYS A 43 -2.45 -2.38 19.25
CA LYS A 43 -3.65 -2.48 18.40
C LYS A 43 -4.01 -1.07 17.92
N PRO A 44 -4.23 -0.86 16.61
CA PRO A 44 -4.54 0.46 16.08
C PRO A 44 -5.89 0.95 16.61
N THR A 45 -5.96 2.24 16.94
CA THR A 45 -7.20 2.93 17.32
C THR A 45 -8.17 3.01 16.14
N LEU A 46 -9.45 3.27 16.40
CA LEU A 46 -10.46 3.41 15.34
C LEU A 46 -10.10 4.55 14.35
N ASP A 47 -9.58 5.67 14.85
CA ASP A 47 -9.12 6.79 14.02
C ASP A 47 -7.92 6.41 13.13
N ALA A 48 -6.97 5.65 13.67
CA ALA A 48 -5.84 5.14 12.89
C ALA A 48 -6.32 4.17 11.78
N LYS A 49 -7.30 3.33 12.06
CA LYS A 49 -7.89 2.45 11.04
C LYS A 49 -8.63 3.24 9.95
N SER A 50 -9.40 4.26 10.33
CA SER A 50 -10.14 5.12 9.38
C SER A 50 -9.21 5.92 8.48
N SER A 51 -8.14 6.50 9.03
CA SER A 51 -7.13 7.24 8.25
C SER A 51 -6.39 6.33 7.26
N VAL A 52 -6.05 5.10 7.66
CA VAL A 52 -5.46 4.09 6.75
C VAL A 52 -6.42 3.73 5.61
N VAL A 53 -7.70 3.47 5.91
CA VAL A 53 -8.71 3.17 4.87
C VAL A 53 -8.90 4.35 3.92
N THR A 54 -8.91 5.58 4.43
CA THR A 54 -9.01 6.79 3.61
C THR A 54 -7.79 6.94 2.69
N GLY A 55 -6.58 6.73 3.23
CA GLY A 55 -5.35 6.77 2.44
C GLY A 55 -5.30 5.66 1.38
N ALA A 56 -5.75 4.45 1.73
CA ALA A 56 -5.86 3.33 0.81
C ALA A 56 -6.88 3.61 -0.31
N GLY A 57 -8.02 4.22 0.01
CA GLY A 57 -9.03 4.61 -0.96
C GLY A 57 -8.50 5.61 -2.00
N LYS A 58 -7.73 6.62 -1.55
CA LYS A 58 -7.05 7.56 -2.45
C LYS A 58 -6.07 6.85 -3.39
N LYS A 59 -5.20 6.01 -2.84
CA LYS A 59 -4.22 5.23 -3.62
C LYS A 59 -4.89 4.28 -4.62
N ALA A 60 -6.00 3.66 -4.24
CA ALA A 60 -6.77 2.79 -5.11
C ALA A 60 -7.38 3.56 -6.28
N GLU A 61 -7.93 4.74 -6.04
CA GLU A 61 -8.47 5.58 -7.11
C GLU A 61 -7.38 6.08 -8.06
N ASP A 62 -6.24 6.54 -7.51
CA ASP A 62 -5.07 6.93 -8.32
C ASP A 62 -4.62 5.77 -9.22
N ALA A 63 -4.56 4.54 -8.69
CA ALA A 63 -4.20 3.35 -9.47
C ALA A 63 -5.22 3.05 -10.58
N ARG A 64 -6.53 3.10 -10.29
CA ARG A 64 -7.58 2.91 -11.31
C ARG A 64 -7.51 3.94 -12.42
N VAL A 65 -7.27 5.21 -12.07
CA VAL A 65 -7.10 6.30 -13.04
C VAL A 65 -5.88 6.04 -13.91
N GLN A 66 -4.77 5.60 -13.35
CA GLN A 66 -3.57 5.24 -14.11
C GLN A 66 -3.82 4.06 -15.07
N CYS A 67 -4.52 3.01 -14.64
CA CYS A 67 -4.92 1.89 -15.50
C CYS A 67 -5.76 2.37 -16.69
N ARG A 68 -6.78 3.21 -16.44
CA ARG A 68 -7.63 3.78 -17.52
C ARG A 68 -6.84 4.70 -18.45
N LYS A 69 -5.91 5.49 -17.93
CA LYS A 69 -5.05 6.37 -18.74
C LYS A 69 -4.12 5.56 -19.64
N LEU A 70 -3.52 4.49 -19.11
CA LEU A 70 -2.68 3.56 -19.87
C LEU A 70 -3.49 2.91 -20.99
N HIS A 71 -4.74 2.51 -20.71
CA HIS A 71 -5.65 1.97 -21.71
C HIS A 71 -5.88 2.94 -22.87
N GLN A 72 -6.33 4.16 -22.56
CA GLN A 72 -6.60 5.17 -23.57
C GLN A 72 -5.36 5.51 -24.41
N ALA A 73 -4.19 5.56 -23.77
CA ALA A 73 -2.93 5.79 -24.47
C ALA A 73 -2.59 4.63 -25.42
N SER A 74 -2.80 3.39 -24.99
CA SER A 74 -2.54 2.18 -25.77
C SER A 74 -3.47 2.07 -26.97
N VAL A 75 -4.77 2.31 -26.78
CA VAL A 75 -5.77 2.33 -27.87
C VAL A 75 -5.45 3.41 -28.90
N LYS A 76 -5.10 4.62 -28.46
CA LYS A 76 -4.74 5.73 -29.37
C LYS A 76 -3.48 5.45 -30.18
N LYS A 77 -2.46 4.83 -29.56
CA LYS A 77 -1.18 4.52 -30.24
C LYS A 77 -1.28 3.31 -31.18
N GLY A 78 -2.09 2.32 -30.83
CA GLY A 78 -2.22 1.09 -31.60
C GLY A 78 -3.03 1.19 -32.88
N LYS A 79 -3.83 2.26 -33.07
CA LYS A 79 -4.72 2.45 -34.23
C LYS A 79 -5.61 1.22 -34.53
N TYR A 80 -6.03 0.51 -33.49
CA TYR A 80 -6.87 -0.68 -33.63
C TYR A 80 -8.26 -0.33 -34.18
N GLU A 81 -8.88 -1.25 -34.93
CA GLU A 81 -10.28 -1.10 -35.33
C GLU A 81 -11.19 -1.19 -34.10
N LYS A 82 -12.34 -0.50 -34.14
CA LYS A 82 -13.25 -0.33 -33.00
C LYS A 82 -13.80 -1.63 -32.39
N ARG A 83 -13.61 -2.78 -33.06
CA ARG A 83 -14.03 -4.12 -32.65
C ARG A 83 -12.94 -5.19 -32.90
N SER A 84 -11.67 -4.80 -32.85
CA SER A 84 -10.58 -5.78 -32.88
C SER A 84 -10.55 -6.62 -31.60
N VAL A 85 -10.22 -7.91 -31.75
CA VAL A 85 -9.96 -8.84 -30.64
C VAL A 85 -8.91 -8.28 -29.67
N GLU A 86 -7.94 -7.52 -30.18
CA GLU A 86 -6.90 -6.90 -29.36
C GLU A 86 -7.47 -5.90 -28.34
N VAL A 87 -8.48 -5.10 -28.74
CA VAL A 87 -9.12 -4.11 -27.86
C VAL A 87 -9.91 -4.81 -26.75
N GLU A 88 -10.56 -5.93 -27.06
CA GLU A 88 -11.29 -6.75 -26.10
C GLU A 88 -10.33 -7.37 -25.07
N VAL A 89 -9.20 -7.94 -25.53
CA VAL A 89 -8.17 -8.50 -24.65
C VAL A 89 -7.53 -7.43 -23.74
N PHE A 90 -7.30 -6.22 -24.26
CA PHE A 90 -6.80 -5.12 -23.42
C PHE A 90 -7.82 -4.71 -22.35
N GLN A 91 -9.10 -4.64 -22.72
CA GLN A 91 -10.17 -4.31 -21.79
C GLN A 91 -10.28 -5.36 -20.67
N ASP A 92 -10.29 -6.65 -21.02
CA ASP A 92 -10.30 -7.75 -20.04
C ASP A 92 -9.11 -7.70 -19.08
N LEU A 93 -7.91 -7.38 -19.59
CA LEU A 93 -6.71 -7.27 -18.78
C LEU A 93 -6.81 -6.11 -17.77
N ILE A 94 -7.38 -4.99 -18.18
CA ILE A 94 -7.58 -3.83 -17.30
C ILE A 94 -8.65 -4.12 -16.26
N ASP A 95 -9.76 -4.75 -16.64
CA ASP A 95 -10.83 -5.09 -15.72
C ASP A 95 -10.35 -6.07 -14.65
N LYS A 96 -9.47 -7.01 -15.02
CA LYS A 96 -8.77 -7.87 -14.07
C LYS A 96 -7.90 -7.08 -13.09
N HIS A 97 -7.09 -6.14 -13.58
CA HIS A 97 -6.25 -5.31 -12.70
C HIS A 97 -7.07 -4.38 -11.80
N ILE A 98 -8.20 -3.86 -12.26
CA ILE A 98 -9.12 -3.08 -11.43
C ILE A 98 -9.73 -3.98 -10.34
N ALA A 99 -10.15 -5.20 -10.69
CA ALA A 99 -10.67 -6.16 -9.73
C ALA A 99 -9.62 -6.53 -8.66
N ASP A 100 -8.35 -6.69 -9.04
CA ASP A 100 -7.26 -6.95 -8.09
C ASP A 100 -7.06 -5.77 -7.12
N ILE A 101 -7.14 -4.52 -7.61
CA ILE A 101 -7.07 -3.32 -6.76
C ILE A 101 -8.23 -3.32 -5.75
N ASP A 102 -9.44 -3.63 -6.21
CA ASP A 102 -10.64 -3.65 -5.37
C ASP A 102 -10.57 -4.73 -4.30
N LYS A 103 -10.03 -5.90 -4.67
CA LYS A 103 -9.78 -7.00 -3.74
C LYS A 103 -8.78 -6.62 -2.65
N ILE A 104 -7.67 -5.96 -3.00
CA ILE A 104 -6.67 -5.48 -2.02
C ILE A 104 -7.30 -4.51 -1.01
N VAL A 105 -8.15 -3.60 -1.47
CA VAL A 105 -8.85 -2.65 -0.60
C VAL A 105 -9.87 -3.37 0.30
N ALA A 106 -10.61 -4.35 -0.24
CA ALA A 106 -11.57 -5.14 0.52
C ALA A 106 -10.88 -5.98 1.61
N ASP A 107 -9.80 -6.67 1.25
CA ASP A 107 -9.00 -7.46 2.19
C ASP A 107 -8.40 -6.58 3.29
N MET A 108 -7.94 -5.36 2.95
CA MET A 108 -7.47 -4.39 3.94
C MET A 108 -8.57 -3.96 4.92
N LYS A 109 -9.78 -3.66 4.44
CA LYS A 109 -10.92 -3.31 5.31
C LYS A 109 -11.30 -4.46 6.23
N LYS A 110 -11.24 -5.69 5.73
CA LYS A 110 -11.49 -6.92 6.50
C LYS A 110 -10.43 -7.13 7.58
N MET A 111 -9.14 -6.98 7.26
CA MET A 111 -8.04 -7.09 8.23
C MET A 111 -8.13 -6.03 9.34
N LEU A 112 -8.57 -4.82 9.00
CA LEU A 112 -8.74 -3.75 9.99
C LEU A 112 -10.01 -3.90 10.84
N GLY A 113 -10.90 -4.85 10.52
CA GLY A 113 -12.17 -5.05 11.22
C GLY A 113 -13.15 -3.89 11.01
N LEU A 114 -13.04 -3.19 9.87
CA LEU A 114 -13.94 -2.12 9.45
C LEU A 114 -15.01 -2.61 8.47
N SER A 115 -14.99 -3.89 8.12
CA SER A 115 -16.05 -4.58 7.39
C SER A 115 -16.99 -5.23 8.41
N GLN A 116 -18.22 -4.72 8.52
CA GLN A 116 -19.38 -5.54 8.89
C GLN A 116 -20.04 -6.03 7.61
#